data_AF-A0A960SCL3-F1
#
_entry.id   AF-A0A960SCL3-F1
#
_cell.length_a   1.000
_cell.length_b   1.000
_cell.length_c   1.000
_cell.angle_alpha   90.00
_cell.angle_beta   90.00
_cell.angle_gamma   90.00
#
_symmetry.space_group_name_H-M   'P 1'
#
loop_
_entity.id
_entity.type
_entity.pdbx_description
1 polymer ?
#
loop_
_entity_poly.entity_id
_entity_poly.type
_entity_poly.pdbx_seq_one_letter_code
_entity_poly.pdbx_strand_id
1 'polypeptide(L)'
;MKILNWILCFLFLLSAGLQYNDPDPIQWMLMWAGAGVACLLFGIKKLPKWVPMAEAVIAICWAGYILPKIISHMVDIHWNEVFMQAKMSNLTVEYVREFGGLLIILIWMIVLILQTRKKPA
;
A
#
# COMPACT_ATOMS: atom_id res chain seq x y z
N MET A 1 14.73 -6.36 10.90
CA MET A 1 13.38 -5.73 11.00
C MET A 1 13.43 -4.22 11.18
N LYS A 2 14.12 -3.66 12.19
CA LYS A 2 14.11 -2.20 12.44
C LYS A 2 14.58 -1.35 11.25
N ILE A 3 15.72 -1.71 10.63
CA ILE A 3 16.26 -0.97 9.48
C ILE A 3 15.27 -1.00 8.30
N LEU A 4 14.80 -2.19 7.93
CA LEU A 4 13.82 -2.37 6.85
C LEU A 4 12.51 -1.59 7.13
N ASN A 5 12.03 -1.57 8.37
CA ASN A 5 10.86 -0.78 8.75
C ASN A 5 11.08 0.72 8.55
N TRP A 6 12.27 1.25 8.88
CA TRP A 6 12.58 2.67 8.64
C TRP A 6 12.70 3.00 7.16
N ILE A 7 13.27 2.09 6.37
CA ILE A 7 13.31 2.23 4.90
C ILE A 7 11.87 2.29 4.35
N LEU A 8 11.02 1.34 4.73
CA LEU A 8 9.63 1.30 4.25
C LEU A 8 8.79 2.45 4.78
N CYS A 9 9.05 2.91 6.01
CA CYS A 9 8.45 4.13 6.54
C CYS A 9 8.76 5.33 5.64
N PHE A 10 10.03 5.52 5.28
CA PHE A 10 10.44 6.60 4.39
C PHE A 10 9.80 6.45 3.01
N LEU A 11 9.81 5.25 2.43
CA LEU A 11 9.20 4.99 1.13
C LEU A 11 7.69 5.22 1.12
N PHE A 12 6.95 4.80 2.13
CA PHE A 12 5.50 5.05 2.21
C PHE A 12 5.18 6.53 2.34
N LEU A 13 5.89 7.27 3.20
CA LEU A 13 5.68 8.71 3.32
C LEU A 13 6.09 9.45 2.04
N LEU A 14 7.15 9.00 1.36
CA LEU A 14 7.54 9.53 0.06
C LEU A 14 6.46 9.25 -1.00
N SER A 15 5.92 8.03 -1.07
CA SER A 15 4.82 7.68 -1.98
C SER A 15 3.58 8.54 -1.72
N ALA A 16 3.19 8.74 -0.45
CA ALA A 16 2.11 9.65 -0.09
C ALA A 16 2.40 11.08 -0.60
N GLY A 17 3.65 11.53 -0.42
CA GLY A 17 4.11 12.84 -0.88
C GLY A 17 4.20 12.98 -2.40
N LEU A 18 4.35 11.91 -3.17
CA LEU A 18 4.43 11.95 -4.65
C LEU A 18 3.06 11.89 -5.33
N GLN A 19 2.04 11.51 -4.57
CA GLN A 19 0.70 11.23 -5.09
C GLN A 19 -0.03 12.49 -5.62
N TYR A 20 0.46 13.70 -5.36
CA TYR A 20 -0.14 14.94 -5.91
C TYR A 20 -0.11 15.00 -7.45
N ASN A 21 0.71 14.16 -8.08
CA ASN A 21 0.79 14.05 -9.54
C ASN A 21 -0.28 13.15 -10.15
N ASP A 22 -1.03 12.40 -9.33
CA ASP A 22 -2.02 11.43 -9.78
C ASP A 22 -3.44 12.03 -9.84
N PRO A 23 -4.32 11.53 -10.74
CA PRO A 23 -5.68 12.03 -10.92
C PRO A 23 -6.57 11.84 -9.69
N ASP A 24 -6.38 10.76 -8.92
CA ASP A 24 -7.12 10.46 -7.69
C ASP A 24 -6.20 10.41 -6.45
N PRO A 25 -5.70 11.58 -5.99
CA PRO A 25 -4.57 11.60 -5.06
C PRO A 25 -4.95 11.24 -3.62
N ILE A 26 -6.14 11.63 -3.16
CA ILE A 26 -6.46 11.68 -1.72
C ILE A 26 -6.49 10.28 -1.09
N GLN A 27 -7.18 9.33 -1.72
CA GLN A 27 -7.34 7.98 -1.17
C GLN A 27 -5.98 7.28 -1.05
N TRP A 28 -5.14 7.42 -2.07
CA TRP A 28 -3.79 6.86 -2.09
C TRP A 28 -2.86 7.56 -1.11
N MET A 29 -2.92 8.89 -0.98
CA MET A 29 -2.20 9.62 0.06
C MET A 29 -2.53 9.06 1.44
N LEU A 30 -3.80 8.78 1.72
CA LEU A 30 -4.25 8.25 3.00
C LEU A 30 -3.73 6.83 3.25
N MET A 31 -3.79 5.93 2.26
CA MET A 31 -3.26 4.56 2.40
C MET A 31 -1.74 4.57 2.63
N TRP A 32 -0.99 5.32 1.82
CA TRP A 32 0.45 5.43 1.98
C TRP A 32 0.84 6.10 3.31
N ALA A 33 0.15 7.18 3.69
CA ALA A 33 0.38 7.86 4.97
C ALA A 33 0.03 6.96 6.16
N GLY A 34 -1.08 6.22 6.10
CA GLY A 34 -1.50 5.25 7.11
C GLY A 34 -0.45 4.17 7.33
N ALA A 35 0.04 3.57 6.25
CA ALA A 35 1.13 2.60 6.27
C ALA A 35 2.44 3.21 6.83
N GLY A 36 2.77 4.45 6.46
CA GLY A 36 3.92 5.20 6.98
C GLY A 36 3.82 5.45 8.48
N VAL A 37 2.65 5.90 8.96
CA VAL A 37 2.37 6.13 10.39
C VAL A 37 2.44 4.82 11.18
N ALA A 38 1.92 3.71 10.65
CA ALA A 38 2.06 2.40 11.29
C ALA A 38 3.55 2.01 11.44
N CYS A 39 4.38 2.27 10.43
CA CYS A 39 5.81 2.04 10.49
C CYS A 39 6.52 2.96 11.52
N LEU A 40 6.14 4.25 11.58
CA LEU A 40 6.66 5.19 12.59
C LEU A 40 6.37 4.71 14.00
N LEU A 41 5.10 4.38 14.27
CA LEU A 41 4.64 3.87 15.55
C LEU A 41 5.34 2.57 15.93
N PHE A 42 5.62 1.69 14.96
CA PHE A 42 6.40 0.47 15.18
C PHE A 42 7.85 0.79 15.57
N GLY A 43 8.48 1.72 14.85
CA GLY A 43 9.85 2.15 15.07
C GLY A 43 10.09 2.71 16.47
N ILE A 44 9.11 3.45 17.01
CA ILE A 44 9.14 4.01 18.37
C ILE A 44 8.53 3.09 19.43
N LYS A 45 8.20 1.83 19.07
CA LYS A 45 7.59 0.81 19.96
C LYS A 45 6.24 1.20 20.57
N LYS A 46 5.48 2.08 19.91
CA LYS A 46 4.13 2.51 20.33
C LYS A 46 3.03 2.04 19.40
N LEU A 47 3.27 1.07 18.51
CA LEU A 47 2.26 0.58 17.58
C LEU A 47 1.18 -0.24 18.29
N PRO A 48 -0.07 0.26 18.38
CA PRO A 48 -1.18 -0.59 18.80
C PRO A 48 -1.54 -1.55 17.65
N LYS A 49 -1.88 -2.79 17.97
CA LYS A 49 -2.17 -3.84 16.97
C LYS A 49 -3.33 -3.52 16.03
N TRP A 50 -4.28 -2.71 16.48
CA TRP A 50 -5.47 -2.38 15.68
C TRP A 50 -5.13 -1.47 14.49
N VAL A 51 -4.07 -0.66 14.56
CA VAL A 51 -3.67 0.25 13.47
C VAL A 51 -3.29 -0.52 12.19
N PRO A 52 -2.31 -1.44 12.20
CA PRO A 52 -1.97 -2.18 10.99
C PRO A 52 -3.08 -3.17 10.59
N MET A 53 -3.94 -3.59 11.53
CA MET A 53 -5.09 -4.45 11.24
C MET A 53 -6.18 -3.71 10.48
N ALA A 54 -6.50 -2.47 10.89
CA ALA A 54 -7.46 -1.63 10.18
C ALA A 54 -6.98 -1.34 8.75
N GLU A 55 -5.72 -0.93 8.61
CA GLU A 55 -5.08 -0.68 7.31
C GLU A 55 -5.11 -1.93 6.41
N ALA A 56 -4.76 -3.10 6.95
CA ALA A 56 -4.82 -4.36 6.21
C ALA A 56 -6.24 -4.73 5.77
N VAL A 57 -7.25 -4.53 6.63
CA VAL A 57 -8.66 -4.81 6.28
C VAL A 57 -9.12 -3.88 5.15
N ILE A 58 -8.81 -2.59 5.24
CA ILE A 58 -9.13 -1.62 4.17
C ILE A 58 -8.45 -2.05 2.87
N ALA A 59 -7.16 -2.41 2.93
CA ALA A 59 -6.40 -2.87 1.76
C ALA A 59 -7.01 -4.13 1.13
N ILE A 60 -7.42 -5.11 1.93
CA ILE A 60 -8.08 -6.34 1.44
C ILE A 60 -9.42 -6.02 0.79
N CYS A 61 -10.27 -5.22 1.45
CA CYS A 61 -11.59 -4.87 0.92
C CYS A 61 -11.46 -4.11 -0.41
N TRP A 62 -10.54 -3.15 -0.49
CA TRP A 62 -10.32 -2.38 -1.70
C TRP A 62 -9.69 -3.24 -2.82
N ALA A 63 -8.72 -4.09 -2.48
CA ALA A 63 -8.13 -5.01 -3.45
C ALA A 63 -9.19 -5.99 -4.00
N GLY A 64 -10.08 -6.49 -3.15
CA GLY A 64 -11.21 -7.33 -3.55
C GLY A 64 -12.22 -6.61 -4.44
N TYR A 65 -12.39 -5.29 -4.28
CA TYR A 65 -13.23 -4.47 -5.16
C TYR A 65 -12.59 -4.22 -6.53
N ILE A 66 -11.26 -4.04 -6.59
CA ILE A 66 -10.54 -3.79 -7.85
C ILE A 66 -10.35 -5.10 -8.65
N LEU A 67 -10.14 -6.22 -7.96
CA LEU A 67 -9.76 -7.49 -8.59
C LEU A 67 -10.70 -7.94 -9.75
N PRO A 68 -12.04 -7.90 -9.62
CA PRO A 68 -12.94 -8.23 -10.73
C PRO A 68 -12.75 -7.34 -11.96
N LYS A 69 -12.44 -6.06 -11.76
CA LYS A 69 -12.20 -5.10 -12.85
C LYS A 69 -10.91 -5.41 -13.62
N ILE A 70 -9.88 -5.89 -12.91
CA ILE A 70 -8.65 -6.37 -13.56
C ILE A 70 -8.95 -7.63 -14.38
N ILE A 71 -9.67 -8.58 -13.78
CA ILE A 71 -9.98 -9.86 -14.43
C ILE A 71 -10.83 -9.64 -15.69
N SER A 72 -11.81 -8.72 -15.67
CA SER A 72 -12.65 -8.45 -16.83
C SER A 72 -11.89 -7.82 -18.01
N HIS A 73 -10.73 -7.21 -17.77
CA HIS A 73 -9.91 -6.53 -18.77
C HIS A 73 -8.51 -7.14 -18.90
N MET A 74 -8.32 -8.38 -18.45
CA MET A 74 -7.01 -9.03 -18.37
C MET A 74 -6.31 -9.19 -19.72
N VAL A 75 -7.08 -9.28 -20.82
CA VAL A 75 -6.55 -9.41 -22.18
C VAL A 75 -5.98 -8.08 -22.71
N ASP A 76 -6.43 -6.95 -22.16
CA ASP A 76 -6.04 -5.60 -22.57
C ASP A 76 -4.85 -5.06 -21.75
N ILE A 77 -4.22 -5.88 -20.91
CA ILE A 77 -3.10 -5.46 -20.05
C ILE A 77 -1.80 -5.37 -20.86
N HIS A 78 -1.40 -4.15 -21.18
CA HIS A 78 -0.07 -3.86 -21.72
C HIS A 78 0.95 -3.63 -20.61
N TRP A 79 1.67 -4.69 -20.20
CA TRP A 79 2.64 -4.64 -19.10
C TRP A 79 3.72 -3.56 -19.23
N ASN A 80 4.11 -3.21 -20.46
CA ASN A 80 5.06 -2.12 -20.68
C ASN A 80 4.53 -0.78 -20.16
N GLU A 81 3.23 -0.51 -20.30
CA GLU A 81 2.61 0.73 -19.81
C GLU A 81 2.49 0.73 -18.29
N VAL A 82 2.24 -0.43 -17.68
CA VAL A 82 2.18 -0.59 -16.22
C VAL A 82 3.47 -0.16 -15.52
N PHE A 83 4.62 -0.46 -16.12
CA PHE A 83 5.93 -0.19 -15.49
C PHE A 83 6.69 0.99 -16.08
N MET A 84 6.52 1.32 -17.37
CA MET A 84 7.34 2.31 -18.06
C MET A 84 6.66 3.68 -18.21
N GLN A 85 5.32 3.75 -18.12
CA GLN A 85 4.62 5.03 -18.23
C GLN A 85 4.36 5.63 -16.86
N ALA A 86 4.98 6.78 -16.61
CA ALA A 86 4.75 7.56 -15.40
C ALA A 86 3.29 8.05 -15.31
N LYS A 87 2.73 8.48 -16.45
CA LYS A 87 1.35 8.97 -16.55
C LYS A 87 0.41 7.81 -16.86
N MET A 88 -0.71 7.74 -16.15
CA MET A 88 -1.75 6.76 -16.44
C MET A 88 -2.40 7.09 -17.79
N SER A 89 -2.25 6.16 -18.74
CA SER A 89 -2.78 6.26 -20.10
C SER A 89 -4.05 5.44 -20.27
N ASN A 90 -4.19 4.35 -19.52
CA ASN A 90 -5.27 3.36 -19.65
C ASN A 90 -5.84 2.97 -18.28
N LEU A 91 -7.18 2.85 -18.19
CA LEU A 91 -7.91 2.53 -16.96
C LEU A 91 -7.53 1.14 -16.38
N THR A 92 -7.21 0.18 -17.24
CA THR A 92 -6.74 -1.14 -16.79
C THR A 92 -5.36 -1.08 -16.14
N VAL A 93 -4.48 -0.23 -16.67
CA VAL A 93 -3.13 -0.02 -16.11
C VAL A 93 -3.22 0.62 -14.72
N GLU A 94 -4.13 1.57 -14.55
CA GLU A 94 -4.46 2.17 -13.25
C GLU A 94 -4.85 1.09 -12.24
N TYR A 95 -5.88 0.28 -12.52
CA TYR A 95 -6.33 -0.78 -11.61
C TYR A 95 -5.21 -1.77 -11.23
N VAL A 96 -4.34 -2.14 -12.16
CA VAL A 96 -3.20 -3.03 -11.88
C VAL A 96 -2.19 -2.37 -10.94
N ARG A 97 -1.85 -1.09 -11.17
CA ARG A 97 -0.93 -0.33 -10.30
C ARG A 97 -1.50 -0.13 -8.91
N GLU A 98 -2.78 0.23 -8.83
CA GLU A 98 -3.54 0.37 -7.60
C GLU A 98 -3.52 -0.94 -6.79
N PHE A 99 -3.89 -2.06 -7.42
CA PHE A 99 -3.87 -3.36 -6.79
C PHE A 99 -2.47 -3.73 -6.28
N GLY A 100 -1.42 -3.45 -7.06
CA GLY A 100 -0.03 -3.63 -6.64
C GLY A 100 0.33 -2.83 -5.39
N GLY A 101 -0.08 -1.55 -5.33
CA GLY A 101 0.10 -0.70 -4.15
C GLY A 101 -0.57 -1.27 -2.90
N LEU A 102 -1.82 -1.72 -3.02
CA LEU A 102 -2.55 -2.33 -1.91
C LEU A 102 -1.89 -3.61 -1.41
N LEU A 103 -1.36 -4.43 -2.31
CA LEU A 103 -0.62 -5.64 -1.93
C LEU A 103 0.65 -5.31 -1.15
N ILE A 104 1.40 -4.29 -1.56
CA ILE A 104 2.62 -3.86 -0.84
C ILE A 104 2.26 -3.41 0.58
N ILE A 105 1.23 -2.57 0.73
CA ILE A 105 0.74 -2.12 2.04
C ILE A 105 0.29 -3.32 2.87
N LEU A 106 -0.55 -4.18 2.32
CA LEU A 106 -1.12 -5.34 2.99
C LEU A 106 -0.02 -6.29 3.53
N ILE A 107 0.94 -6.66 2.68
CA ILE A 107 2.04 -7.55 3.07
C ILE A 107 2.80 -6.96 4.24
N TRP A 108 3.13 -5.66 4.18
CA TRP A 108 3.88 -5.03 5.27
C TRP A 108 3.05 -4.89 6.56
N MET A 109 1.76 -4.56 6.46
CA MET A 109 0.87 -4.51 7.62
C MET A 109 0.76 -5.87 8.32
N ILE A 110 0.66 -6.96 7.56
CA ILE A 110 0.70 -8.33 8.11
C ILE A 110 2.01 -8.58 8.86
N VAL A 111 3.16 -8.18 8.29
CA VAL A 111 4.47 -8.29 8.95
C VAL A 111 4.50 -7.51 10.28
N LEU A 112 3.94 -6.29 10.33
CA LEU A 112 3.85 -5.51 11.56
C LEU A 112 2.91 -6.14 12.60
N ILE A 113 1.79 -6.71 12.18
CA ILE A 113 0.87 -7.45 13.06
C ILE A 113 1.58 -8.66 13.68
N LEU A 114 2.29 -9.46 12.88
CA LEU A 114 3.01 -10.63 13.37
C LEU A 114 4.14 -10.25 14.34
N GLN A 115 4.81 -9.12 14.11
CA GLN A 115 5.87 -8.65 15.01
C GLN A 115 5.33 -8.04 16.31
N THR A 116 4.21 -7.33 16.28
CA THR A 116 3.57 -6.79 17.49
C THR A 116 2.93 -7.89 18.36
N ARG A 117 2.64 -9.08 17.81
CA ARG A 117 2.25 -10.26 18.60
C ARG A 117 3.38 -10.80 19.47
N LYS A 118 4.64 -10.63 19.06
CA LYS A 118 5.82 -10.95 19.86
C LYS A 118 6.08 -9.84 20.87
N LYS A 119 5.25 -9.72 21.92
CA LYS A 119 5.70 -8.97 23.10
C LYS A 119 7.00 -9.64 23.59
N PRO A 120 8.08 -8.88 23.87
CA PRO A 120 9.21 -9.44 24.61
C PRO A 120 8.68 -9.91 25.97
N ALA A 121 9.12 -11.11 26.37
CA ALA A 121 9.02 -11.56 27.76
C ALA A 121 9.68 -10.55 28.70
#